data_AF-D8SZX7-F1
#
_entry.id   AF-D8SZX7-F1
#
_cell.length_a   1.000
_cell.length_b   1.000
_cell.length_c   1.000
_cell.angle_alpha   90.00
_cell.angle_beta   90.00
_cell.angle_gamma   90.00
#
_symmetry.space_group_name_H-M   'P 1'
#
loop_
_entity.id
_entity.type
_entity.pdbx_description
1 polymer ?
#
loop_
_entity_poly.entity_id
_entity_poly.type
_entity_poly.pdbx_seq_one_letter_code
_entity_poly.pdbx_strand_id
1 'polypeptide(L)'
;MLVEGFAPNEVVLLVYATAACGRASSLDDSRSFFANMLPDYGVSPGLDHYDCMVGAFGAAKKMEEARELIDSMPFEADARVWMTLLACCRRHLDAENGKLCAERLFVLDPENVSPYKILAEIYSQTGREKDIPGLKKMVRDKGLHKLEAESLIQIDGITHKFRVGDTAHPSIKKVRKEVARLAKLMEKDHGYKHENLGWSECGGGVHSEKLAIAYALCEKSREISLVNNLRMCGDCHTSAKMISSVVKRKITVRDTQRLHGFENGVCSCADTW
;
A
#
# COMPACT_ATOMS: atom_id res chain seq x y z
N MET A 1 -3.70 -34.86 -13.81
CA MET A 1 -4.29 -34.50 -15.12
C MET A 1 -3.20 -34.57 -16.19
N LEU A 2 -2.66 -35.75 -16.45
CA LEU A 2 -2.09 -36.09 -17.76
C LEU A 2 -3.18 -36.95 -18.39
N VAL A 3 -4.10 -36.31 -19.10
CA VAL A 3 -5.07 -37.05 -19.91
C VAL A 3 -4.34 -37.34 -21.22
N GLU A 4 -4.26 -38.62 -21.57
CA GLU A 4 -3.54 -39.13 -22.74
C GLU A 4 -3.79 -38.27 -23.98
N GLY A 5 -2.71 -37.78 -24.60
CA GLY A 5 -2.74 -37.20 -25.94
C GLY A 5 -2.65 -35.68 -26.07
N PHE A 6 -2.60 -34.90 -24.98
CA PHE A 6 -2.39 -33.45 -25.07
C PHE A 6 -1.07 -33.03 -24.42
N ALA A 7 -0.15 -32.48 -25.22
CA ALA A 7 1.04 -31.81 -24.72
C ALA A 7 0.62 -30.63 -23.84
N PRO A 8 1.11 -30.51 -22.59
CA PRO A 8 0.83 -29.36 -21.75
C PRO A 8 1.27 -28.08 -22.46
N ASN A 9 0.35 -27.13 -22.63
CA ASN A 9 0.69 -25.81 -23.16
C ASN A 9 1.28 -24.92 -22.05
N GLU A 10 1.87 -23.81 -22.44
CA GLU A 10 2.53 -22.83 -21.55
C GLU A 10 1.66 -22.44 -20.32
N VAL A 11 0.34 -22.33 -20.52
CA VAL A 11 -0.62 -21.97 -19.46
C VAL A 11 -0.78 -23.09 -18.43
N VAL A 12 -0.84 -24.35 -18.86
CA VAL A 12 -0.92 -25.50 -17.94
C VAL A 12 0.37 -25.64 -17.14
N LEU A 13 1.52 -25.37 -17.77
CA LEU A 13 2.83 -25.40 -17.11
C LEU A 13 2.96 -24.31 -16.05
N LEU A 14 2.45 -23.10 -16.34
CA LEU A 14 2.40 -21.99 -15.40
C LEU A 14 1.46 -22.25 -14.20
N VAL A 15 0.29 -22.85 -14.45
CA VAL A 15 -0.66 -23.23 -13.39
C VAL A 15 -0.09 -24.30 -12.45
N TYR A 16 0.71 -25.23 -12.97
CA TYR A 16 1.36 -26.24 -12.15
C TYR A 16 2.48 -25.64 -11.28
N ALA A 17 3.31 -24.75 -11.85
CA ALA A 17 4.36 -24.04 -11.13
C ALA A 17 3.79 -23.13 -10.01
N THR A 18 2.67 -22.45 -10.26
CA THR A 18 2.00 -21.60 -9.25
C THR A 18 1.24 -22.39 -8.18
N ALA A 19 0.64 -23.54 -8.51
CA ALA A 19 -0.01 -24.43 -7.54
C ALA A 19 0.99 -25.01 -6.51
N ALA A 20 2.27 -25.08 -6.89
CA ALA A 20 3.37 -25.48 -6.03
C ALA A 20 3.88 -24.34 -5.11
N CYS A 21 3.84 -23.08 -5.56
CA CYS A 21 4.27 -21.91 -4.77
C CYS A 21 3.47 -21.69 -3.47
N GLY A 22 2.34 -22.38 -3.26
CA GLY A 22 1.49 -22.26 -2.08
C GLY A 22 1.69 -23.31 -0.98
N ARG A 23 2.47 -24.38 -1.20
CA ARG A 23 2.62 -25.50 -0.25
C ARG A 23 4.07 -25.96 -0.14
N ALA A 24 4.61 -26.04 1.08
CA ALA A 24 6.00 -26.43 1.35
C ALA A 24 6.37 -27.86 0.88
N SER A 25 5.40 -28.71 0.58
CA SER A 25 5.57 -30.09 0.11
C SER A 25 5.80 -30.23 -1.41
N SER A 26 6.24 -29.17 -2.11
CA SER A 26 6.16 -29.10 -3.58
C SER A 26 7.38 -28.54 -4.31
N LEU A 27 8.48 -28.19 -3.61
CA LEU A 27 9.64 -27.57 -4.28
C LEU A 27 10.38 -28.57 -5.19
N ASP A 28 10.51 -29.83 -4.77
CA ASP A 28 11.19 -30.86 -5.57
C ASP A 28 10.36 -31.22 -6.82
N ASP A 29 9.03 -31.23 -6.70
CA ASP A 29 8.13 -31.37 -7.85
C ASP A 29 8.28 -30.20 -8.83
N SER A 30 8.32 -28.96 -8.31
CA SER A 30 8.57 -27.77 -9.15
C SER A 30 9.92 -27.84 -9.86
N ARG A 31 10.99 -28.27 -9.16
CA ARG A 31 12.34 -28.43 -9.73
C ARG A 31 12.35 -29.48 -10.83
N SER A 32 11.79 -30.66 -10.55
CA SER A 32 11.69 -31.75 -11.51
C SER A 32 10.95 -31.31 -12.75
N PHE A 33 9.81 -30.64 -12.55
CA PHE A 33 9.00 -30.12 -13.64
C PHE A 33 9.74 -29.07 -14.47
N PHE A 34 10.35 -28.07 -13.83
CA PHE A 34 11.08 -27.00 -14.49
C PHE A 34 12.27 -27.53 -15.29
N ALA A 35 13.03 -28.48 -14.73
CA ALA A 35 14.17 -29.12 -15.41
C ALA A 35 13.73 -29.92 -16.64
N ASN A 36 12.52 -30.49 -16.60
CA ASN A 36 12.00 -31.36 -17.65
C ASN A 36 11.15 -30.62 -18.71
N MET A 37 10.88 -29.31 -18.55
CA MET A 37 10.08 -28.51 -19.48
C MET A 37 10.56 -28.61 -20.94
N LEU A 38 11.87 -28.44 -21.16
CA LEU A 38 12.43 -28.54 -22.50
C LEU A 38 12.61 -29.99 -22.98
N PRO A 39 13.26 -30.91 -22.23
CA PRO A 39 13.54 -32.25 -22.74
C PRO A 39 12.28 -33.12 -22.88
N ASP A 40 11.31 -33.03 -21.96
CA ASP A 40 10.15 -33.94 -21.95
C ASP A 40 8.92 -33.32 -22.61
N TYR A 41 8.78 -31.99 -22.57
CA TYR A 41 7.60 -31.28 -23.08
C TYR A 41 7.88 -30.36 -24.28
N GLY A 42 9.16 -30.17 -24.67
CA GLY A 42 9.53 -29.32 -25.80
C GLY A 42 9.27 -27.83 -25.58
N VAL A 43 9.13 -27.39 -24.33
CA VAL A 43 8.83 -25.99 -23.97
C VAL A 43 10.03 -25.36 -23.29
N SER A 44 10.57 -24.30 -23.89
CA SER A 44 11.63 -23.50 -23.27
C SER A 44 11.05 -22.66 -22.13
N PRO A 45 11.67 -22.65 -20.92
CA PRO A 45 11.20 -21.82 -19.82
C PRO A 45 11.26 -20.31 -20.15
N GLY A 46 10.10 -19.68 -20.21
CA GLY A 46 9.95 -18.22 -20.31
C GLY A 46 9.99 -17.51 -18.95
N LEU A 47 9.95 -16.17 -18.98
CA LEU A 47 10.04 -15.29 -17.80
C LEU A 47 9.01 -15.63 -16.71
N ASP A 48 7.78 -16.00 -17.08
CA ASP A 48 6.72 -16.41 -16.14
C ASP A 48 7.09 -17.68 -15.35
N HIS A 49 7.76 -18.63 -16.00
CA HIS A 49 8.21 -19.88 -15.36
C HIS A 49 9.34 -19.61 -14.37
N TYR A 50 10.30 -18.75 -14.75
CA TYR A 50 11.37 -18.32 -13.87
C TYR A 50 10.84 -17.55 -12.65
N ASP A 51 9.91 -16.60 -12.84
CA ASP A 51 9.27 -15.86 -11.75
C ASP A 51 8.60 -16.80 -10.74
N CYS A 52 7.86 -17.80 -11.22
CA CYS A 52 7.24 -18.82 -10.38
C CYS A 52 8.28 -19.63 -9.59
N MET A 53 9.35 -20.08 -10.24
CA MET A 53 10.42 -20.85 -9.59
C MET A 53 11.18 -20.01 -8.55
N VAL A 54 11.46 -18.75 -8.84
CA VAL A 54 12.05 -17.80 -7.87
C VAL A 54 11.13 -17.65 -6.67
N GLY A 55 9.81 -17.50 -6.89
CA GLY A 55 8.80 -17.47 -5.83
C GLY A 55 8.78 -18.75 -4.99
N ALA A 56 8.91 -19.93 -5.63
CA ALA A 56 8.96 -21.22 -4.94
C ALA A 56 10.20 -21.35 -4.06
N PHE A 57 11.39 -20.98 -4.56
CA PHE A 57 12.62 -20.95 -3.78
C PHE A 57 12.54 -19.96 -2.62
N GLY A 58 12.06 -18.75 -2.88
CA GLY A 58 11.87 -17.71 -1.89
C GLY A 58 10.93 -18.13 -0.76
N ALA A 59 9.78 -18.75 -1.10
CA ALA A 59 8.82 -19.26 -0.13
C ALA A 59 9.37 -20.42 0.73
N ALA A 60 10.30 -21.19 0.17
CA ALA A 60 11.02 -22.26 0.88
C ALA A 60 12.24 -21.76 1.67
N LYS A 61 12.44 -20.43 1.79
CA LYS A 61 13.62 -19.78 2.41
C LYS A 61 14.96 -20.14 1.76
N LYS A 62 14.96 -20.56 0.50
CA LYS A 62 16.15 -20.92 -0.25
C LYS A 62 16.64 -19.73 -1.10
N MET A 63 17.04 -18.65 -0.43
CA MET A 63 17.36 -17.38 -1.08
C MET A 63 18.59 -17.43 -1.98
N GLU A 64 19.58 -18.27 -1.65
CA GLU A 64 20.76 -18.48 -2.51
C GLU A 64 20.36 -19.12 -3.83
N GLU A 65 19.61 -20.24 -3.78
CA GLU A 65 19.11 -20.92 -4.98
C GLU A 65 18.18 -20.01 -5.81
N ALA A 66 17.37 -19.16 -5.17
CA ALA A 66 16.54 -18.19 -5.88
C ALA A 66 17.39 -17.18 -6.68
N ARG A 67 18.53 -16.73 -6.14
CA ARG A 67 19.45 -15.80 -6.83
C ARG A 67 20.24 -16.50 -7.92
N GLU A 68 20.74 -17.70 -7.65
CA GLU A 68 21.41 -18.53 -8.66
C GLU A 68 20.49 -18.78 -9.87
N LEU A 69 19.20 -19.04 -9.61
CA LEU A 69 18.22 -19.17 -10.68
C LEU A 69 18.07 -17.87 -11.49
N ILE A 70 17.96 -16.72 -10.82
CA ILE A 70 17.90 -15.40 -11.48
C ILE A 70 19.13 -15.17 -12.35
N ASP A 71 20.33 -15.45 -11.81
CA ASP A 71 21.59 -15.26 -12.52
C ASP A 71 21.76 -16.25 -13.70
N SER A 72 21.09 -17.40 -13.65
CA SER A 72 21.09 -18.41 -14.72
C SER A 72 20.11 -18.14 -15.86
N MET A 73 19.27 -17.11 -15.75
CA MET A 73 18.27 -16.80 -16.77
C MET A 73 18.93 -16.46 -18.12
N PRO A 74 18.41 -16.97 -19.25
CA PRO A 74 18.95 -16.66 -20.57
C PRO A 74 18.59 -15.22 -21.04
N PHE A 75 17.95 -14.43 -20.19
CA PHE A 75 17.54 -13.05 -20.39
C PHE A 75 17.59 -12.30 -19.06
N GLU A 76 17.64 -10.96 -19.10
CA GLU A 76 17.65 -10.16 -17.88
C GLU A 76 16.34 -10.30 -17.10
N ALA A 77 16.47 -10.53 -15.79
CA ALA A 77 15.33 -10.58 -14.88
C ALA A 77 14.69 -9.19 -14.75
N ASP A 78 13.38 -9.12 -14.99
CA ASP A 78 12.62 -7.89 -14.93
C ASP A 78 12.23 -7.50 -13.50
N ALA A 79 11.62 -6.32 -13.36
CA ALA A 79 11.17 -5.83 -12.06
C ALA A 79 10.19 -6.78 -11.36
N ARG A 80 9.42 -7.59 -12.09
CA ARG A 80 8.47 -8.54 -11.50
C ARG A 80 9.20 -9.64 -10.74
N VAL A 81 10.23 -10.26 -11.35
CA VAL A 81 11.03 -11.32 -10.70
C VAL A 81 11.66 -10.84 -9.40
N TRP A 82 12.26 -9.63 -9.42
CA TRP A 82 12.85 -9.05 -8.21
C TRP A 82 11.80 -8.67 -7.16
N MET A 83 10.60 -8.24 -7.57
CA MET A 83 9.49 -7.97 -6.66
C MET A 83 8.99 -9.25 -5.97
N THR A 84 8.88 -10.35 -6.71
CA THR A 84 8.53 -11.67 -6.17
C THR A 84 9.51 -12.10 -5.07
N LEU A 85 10.82 -11.96 -5.32
CA LEU A 85 11.83 -12.30 -4.33
C LEU A 85 11.80 -11.34 -3.12
N LEU A 86 11.60 -10.03 -3.34
CA LEU A 86 11.45 -9.06 -2.26
C LEU A 86 10.22 -9.36 -1.37
N ALA A 87 9.10 -9.80 -1.97
CA ALA A 87 7.92 -10.22 -1.23
C ALA A 87 8.20 -11.45 -0.34
N CYS A 88 9.04 -12.38 -0.81
CA CYS A 88 9.51 -13.51 0.00
C CYS A 88 10.42 -13.05 1.15
N CYS A 89 11.33 -12.11 0.91
CA CYS A 89 12.16 -11.51 1.95
C CYS A 89 11.30 -10.86 3.05
N ARG A 90 10.22 -10.17 2.66
CA ARG A 90 9.25 -9.60 3.59
C ARG A 90 8.60 -10.64 4.48
N ARG A 91 8.16 -11.77 3.90
CA ARG A 91 7.53 -12.88 4.64
C ARG A 91 8.47 -13.52 5.65
N HIS A 92 9.77 -13.50 5.39
CA HIS A 92 10.79 -14.15 6.20
C HIS A 92 11.60 -13.19 7.07
N LEU A 93 11.29 -11.89 7.03
CA LEU A 93 12.02 -10.83 7.73
C LEU A 93 13.52 -10.85 7.40
N ASP A 94 13.85 -11.13 6.14
CA ASP A 94 15.22 -11.18 5.64
C ASP A 94 15.66 -9.78 5.18
N ALA A 95 16.27 -9.03 6.09
CA ALA A 95 16.68 -7.65 5.84
C ALA A 95 17.85 -7.52 4.85
N GLU A 96 18.76 -8.50 4.83
CA GLU A 96 19.95 -8.45 3.96
C GLU A 96 19.55 -8.72 2.50
N ASN A 97 18.80 -9.80 2.24
CA ASN A 97 18.33 -10.09 0.89
C ASN A 97 17.24 -9.10 0.44
N GLY A 98 16.40 -8.63 1.36
CA GLY A 98 15.40 -7.61 1.08
C GLY A 98 16.03 -6.30 0.58
N LYS A 99 17.15 -5.88 1.18
CA LYS A 99 17.90 -4.69 0.72
C LYS A 99 18.41 -4.87 -0.70
N LEU A 100 19.06 -5.99 -1.00
CA LEU A 100 19.62 -6.27 -2.33
C LEU A 100 18.52 -6.27 -3.41
N CYS A 101 17.38 -6.92 -3.14
CA CYS A 101 16.27 -6.95 -4.08
C CYS A 101 15.68 -5.54 -4.31
N ALA A 102 15.50 -4.76 -3.24
CA ALA A 102 15.01 -3.40 -3.35
C ALA A 102 15.96 -2.47 -4.12
N GLU A 103 17.28 -2.60 -3.92
CA GLU A 103 18.28 -1.82 -4.66
C GLU A 103 18.24 -2.10 -6.16
N ARG A 104 18.03 -3.36 -6.56
CA ARG A 104 17.79 -3.71 -7.97
C ARG A 104 16.51 -3.07 -8.50
N LEU A 105 15.41 -3.13 -7.74
CA LEU A 105 14.14 -2.54 -8.13
C LEU A 105 14.19 -1.01 -8.24
N PHE A 106 15.02 -0.33 -7.44
CA PHE A 106 15.21 1.12 -7.56
C PHE A 106 15.83 1.55 -8.89
N VAL A 107 16.48 0.62 -9.60
CA VAL A 107 17.08 0.83 -10.92
C VAL A 107 16.11 0.36 -12.02
N LEU A 108 15.54 -0.84 -11.87
CA LEU A 108 14.67 -1.45 -12.88
C LEU A 108 13.29 -0.78 -13.00
N ASP A 109 12.74 -0.28 -11.90
CA ASP A 109 11.42 0.35 -11.82
C ASP A 109 11.48 1.59 -10.90
N PRO A 110 12.16 2.67 -11.34
CA PRO A 110 12.54 3.79 -10.49
C PRO A 110 11.34 4.60 -9.99
N GLU A 111 10.19 4.52 -10.64
CA GLU A 111 8.95 5.22 -10.27
C GLU A 111 8.11 4.45 -9.25
N ASN A 112 8.42 3.17 -9.03
CA ASN A 112 7.64 2.33 -8.15
C ASN A 112 8.05 2.52 -6.68
N VAL A 113 7.10 2.98 -5.88
CA VAL A 113 7.29 3.20 -4.44
C VAL A 113 7.19 1.92 -3.60
N SER A 114 6.69 0.83 -4.17
CA SER A 114 6.41 -0.42 -3.45
C SER A 114 7.66 -1.07 -2.83
N PRO A 115 8.81 -1.16 -3.53
CA PRO A 115 10.04 -1.72 -2.96
C PRO A 115 10.52 -0.94 -1.73
N TYR A 116 10.39 0.40 -1.75
CA TYR A 116 10.74 1.26 -0.61
C TYR A 116 9.88 0.95 0.62
N LYS A 117 8.57 0.75 0.42
CA LYS A 117 7.63 0.43 1.50
C LYS A 117 7.91 -0.94 2.09
N ILE A 118 8.08 -1.95 1.23
CA ILE A 118 8.37 -3.32 1.67
C ILE A 118 9.66 -3.34 2.47
N LEU A 119 10.72 -2.67 2.00
CA LEU A 119 11.99 -2.62 2.71
C LEU A 119 11.88 -1.88 4.06
N ALA A 120 11.12 -0.79 4.12
CA ALA A 120 10.86 -0.08 5.38
C ALA A 120 10.09 -0.94 6.38
N GLU A 121 9.12 -1.73 5.92
CA GLU A 121 8.37 -2.70 6.73
C GLU A 121 9.29 -3.78 7.30
N ILE A 122 10.17 -4.36 6.46
CA ILE A 122 11.18 -5.32 6.91
C ILE A 122 12.07 -4.70 7.99
N TYR A 123 12.63 -3.52 7.74
CA TYR A 123 13.50 -2.84 8.71
C TYR A 123 12.84 -2.54 10.04
N SER A 124 11.55 -2.18 10.03
CA SER A 124 10.78 -1.96 11.25
C SER A 124 10.65 -3.24 12.07
N GLN A 125 10.49 -4.40 11.42
CA GLN A 125 10.29 -5.68 12.09
C GLN A 125 11.61 -6.38 12.49
N THR A 126 12.74 -5.97 11.91
CA THR A 126 14.06 -6.55 12.19
C THR A 126 14.96 -5.66 13.05
N GLY A 127 14.43 -4.60 13.68
CA GLY A 127 15.21 -3.68 14.52
C GLY A 127 16.20 -2.79 13.76
N ARG A 128 16.03 -2.63 12.45
CA ARG A 128 16.87 -1.78 11.58
C ARG A 128 16.23 -0.39 11.36
N GLU A 129 15.45 0.10 12.31
CA GLU A 129 14.66 1.34 12.21
C GLU A 129 15.50 2.57 11.83
N LYS A 130 16.78 2.59 12.23
CA LYS A 130 17.76 3.63 11.89
C LYS A 130 17.99 3.82 10.38
N ASP A 131 17.66 2.82 9.56
CA ASP A 131 17.84 2.87 8.10
C ASP A 131 16.61 3.46 7.38
N ILE A 132 15.44 3.49 8.04
CA ILE A 132 14.18 3.99 7.47
C ILE A 132 14.24 5.47 7.05
N PRO A 133 14.87 6.38 7.82
CA PRO A 133 15.03 7.78 7.39
C PRO A 133 15.77 7.92 6.05
N GLY A 134 16.75 7.05 5.78
CA GLY A 134 17.46 7.00 4.50
C GLY A 134 16.54 6.63 3.34
N LEU A 135 15.69 5.61 3.52
CA LEU A 135 14.67 5.23 2.53
C LEU A 135 13.69 6.39 2.26
N LYS A 136 13.19 7.04 3.32
CA LYS A 136 12.28 8.19 3.19
C LYS A 136 12.93 9.36 2.46
N LYS A 137 14.22 9.62 2.69
CA LYS A 137 14.99 10.62 1.96
C LYS A 137 15.08 10.26 0.48
N MET A 138 15.42 9.02 0.12
CA MET A 138 15.49 8.60 -1.29
C MET A 138 14.16 8.75 -2.01
N VAL A 139 13.05 8.36 -1.38
CA VAL A 139 11.70 8.55 -1.92
C VAL A 139 11.41 10.02 -2.20
N ARG A 140 11.73 10.91 -1.25
CA ARG A 140 11.54 12.36 -1.40
C ARG A 140 12.44 12.94 -2.49
N ASP A 141 13.72 12.59 -2.51
CA ASP A 141 14.71 13.15 -3.43
C ASP A 141 14.42 12.72 -4.87
N LYS A 142 13.85 11.53 -5.08
CA LYS A 142 13.36 11.06 -6.38
C LYS A 142 11.98 11.58 -6.76
N GLY A 143 11.33 12.38 -5.91
CA GLY A 143 9.96 12.84 -6.16
C GLY A 143 8.93 11.69 -6.21
N LEU A 144 9.26 10.52 -5.64
CA LEU A 144 8.38 9.35 -5.51
C LEU A 144 7.36 9.59 -4.41
N HIS A 145 6.74 10.75 -4.45
CA HIS A 145 5.57 11.00 -3.67
C HIS A 145 4.55 9.96 -4.14
N LYS A 146 4.12 9.12 -3.20
CA LYS A 146 2.76 8.56 -3.24
C LYS A 146 1.86 9.69 -3.78
N LEU A 147 0.78 9.39 -4.49
CA LEU A 147 -0.37 10.28 -4.39
C LEU A 147 -0.64 10.41 -2.89
N GLU A 148 -0.07 11.42 -2.24
CA GLU A 148 -0.26 11.66 -0.83
C GLU A 148 -1.76 11.85 -0.70
N ALA A 149 -2.38 11.24 0.31
CA ALA A 149 -3.80 11.47 0.50
C ALA A 149 -3.98 12.97 0.72
N GLU A 150 -4.50 13.66 -0.28
CA GLU A 150 -4.66 15.09 -0.31
C GLU A 150 -6.16 15.37 -0.31
N SER A 151 -6.56 16.25 0.59
CA SER A 151 -7.91 16.78 0.63
C SER A 151 -7.86 18.25 0.28
N LEU A 152 -8.56 18.60 -0.79
CA LEU A 152 -8.73 19.97 -1.25
C LEU A 152 -10.06 20.51 -0.76
N ILE A 153 -10.05 21.71 -0.19
CA ILE A 153 -11.26 22.43 0.22
C ILE A 153 -11.22 23.83 -0.33
N GLN A 154 -12.35 24.31 -0.85
CA GLN A 154 -12.47 25.67 -1.35
C GLN A 154 -13.31 26.50 -0.37
N ILE A 155 -12.74 27.60 0.12
CA ILE A 155 -13.41 28.57 1.02
C ILE A 155 -13.16 29.96 0.46
N ASP A 156 -14.21 30.73 0.26
CA ASP A 156 -14.15 32.12 -0.26
C ASP A 156 -13.32 32.25 -1.55
N GLY A 157 -13.42 31.26 -2.44
CA GLY A 157 -12.71 31.22 -3.72
C GLY A 157 -11.26 30.71 -3.63
N ILE A 158 -10.70 30.53 -2.43
CA ILE A 158 -9.33 30.06 -2.21
C ILE A 158 -9.33 28.55 -2.01
N THR A 159 -8.46 27.85 -2.74
CA THR A 159 -8.25 26.41 -2.58
C THR A 159 -7.18 26.16 -1.53
N HIS A 160 -7.54 25.43 -0.48
CA HIS A 160 -6.64 24.98 0.57
C HIS A 160 -6.39 23.48 0.43
N LYS A 161 -5.16 23.07 0.67
CA LYS A 161 -4.71 21.69 0.55
C LYS A 161 -4.19 21.19 1.89
N PHE A 162 -4.64 19.99 2.27
CA PHE A 162 -4.17 19.29 3.46
C PHE A 162 -3.61 17.92 3.10
N ARG A 163 -2.57 17.51 3.83
CA ARG A 163 -1.93 16.19 3.74
C ARG A 163 -1.97 15.46 5.07
N VAL A 164 -1.74 14.15 5.04
CA VAL A 164 -1.63 13.37 6.29
C VAL A 164 -0.50 13.95 7.14
N GLY A 165 -0.85 14.34 8.37
CA GLY A 165 0.12 14.91 9.32
C GLY A 165 0.63 16.31 8.95
N ASP A 166 -0.06 17.06 8.08
CA ASP A 166 0.36 18.39 7.60
C ASP A 166 0.90 19.29 8.72
N THR A 167 2.04 19.93 8.48
CA THR A 167 2.68 20.92 9.36
C THR A 167 2.89 22.27 8.68
N ALA A 168 2.64 22.37 7.37
CA ALA A 168 3.01 23.52 6.55
C ALA A 168 1.88 24.54 6.41
N HIS A 169 0.61 24.12 6.52
CA HIS A 169 -0.52 25.04 6.36
C HIS A 169 -0.48 26.19 7.41
N PRO A 170 -0.65 27.48 7.03
CA PRO A 170 -0.55 28.61 7.97
C PRO A 170 -1.44 28.47 9.20
N SER A 171 -2.66 27.97 9.02
CA SER A 171 -3.65 27.76 10.09
C SER A 171 -3.51 26.42 10.84
N ILE A 172 -2.46 25.62 10.60
CA ILE A 172 -2.41 24.22 11.03
C ILE A 172 -2.54 24.03 12.55
N LYS A 173 -2.00 24.95 13.36
CA LYS A 173 -2.11 24.90 14.83
C LYS A 173 -3.58 24.98 15.28
N LYS A 174 -4.35 25.90 14.69
CA LYS A 174 -5.78 26.08 14.95
C LYS A 174 -6.57 24.86 14.47
N VAL A 175 -6.28 24.37 13.27
CA VAL A 175 -6.91 23.18 12.68
C VAL A 175 -6.71 21.94 13.55
N ARG A 176 -5.48 21.68 14.01
CA ARG A 176 -5.17 20.53 14.89
C ARG A 176 -5.90 20.62 16.23
N LYS A 177 -6.01 21.82 16.81
CA LYS A 177 -6.79 22.05 18.03
C LYS A 177 -8.27 21.73 17.81
N GLU A 178 -8.81 22.08 16.65
CA GLU A 178 -10.19 21.78 16.29
C GLU A 178 -10.42 20.29 16.05
N VAL A 179 -9.49 19.58 15.41
CA VAL A 179 -9.53 18.11 15.30
C VAL A 179 -9.58 17.47 16.69
N ALA A 180 -8.72 17.90 17.62
CA ALA A 180 -8.71 17.40 18.99
C ALA A 180 -10.03 17.72 19.74
N ARG A 181 -10.68 18.84 19.43
CA ARG A 181 -12.00 19.19 19.99
C ARG A 181 -13.08 18.26 19.45
N LEU A 182 -13.13 18.05 18.14
CA LEU A 182 -14.08 17.16 17.47
C LEU A 182 -13.95 15.73 17.98
N ALA A 183 -12.71 15.25 18.11
CA ALA A 183 -12.41 13.96 18.69
C ALA A 183 -13.07 13.71 20.04
N LYS A 184 -12.86 14.62 21.01
CA LYS A 184 -13.46 14.53 22.34
C LYS A 184 -14.98 14.54 22.29
N LEU A 185 -15.55 15.29 21.35
CA LEU A 185 -17.00 15.40 21.20
C LEU A 185 -17.60 14.13 20.60
N MET A 186 -16.95 13.54 19.60
CA MET A 186 -17.34 12.24 19.05
C MET A 186 -17.19 11.10 20.07
N GLU A 187 -16.13 11.11 20.88
CA GLU A 187 -15.94 10.13 21.96
C GLU A 187 -17.08 10.24 23.00
N LYS A 188 -17.43 11.46 23.41
CA LYS A 188 -18.49 11.71 24.38
C LYS A 188 -19.88 11.30 23.87
N ASP A 189 -20.23 11.69 22.64
CA ASP A 189 -21.60 11.57 22.13
C ASP A 189 -21.85 10.20 21.45
N HIS A 190 -20.80 9.54 20.97
CA HIS A 190 -20.91 8.32 20.17
C HIS A 190 -19.98 7.18 20.63
N GLY A 191 -19.20 7.36 21.70
CA GLY A 191 -18.25 6.34 22.17
C GLY A 191 -17.12 6.04 21.19
N TYR A 192 -16.91 6.92 20.20
CA TYR A 192 -15.94 6.71 19.13
C TYR A 192 -14.52 6.88 19.65
N LYS A 193 -13.84 5.75 19.87
CA LYS A 193 -12.42 5.71 20.20
C LYS A 193 -11.63 5.67 18.90
N HIS A 194 -11.06 6.81 18.59
CA HIS A 194 -10.29 7.01 17.39
C HIS A 194 -8.91 6.34 17.52
N GLU A 195 -8.50 5.55 16.54
CA GLU A 195 -7.20 4.84 16.58
C GLU A 195 -5.97 5.75 16.44
N ASN A 196 -6.12 7.05 16.13
CA ASN A 196 -4.99 7.92 15.73
C ASN A 196 -5.18 9.39 16.12
N LEU A 197 -5.45 9.67 17.39
CA LEU A 197 -5.38 11.05 17.94
C LEU A 197 -4.12 11.32 18.75
N GLY A 198 -3.32 10.29 19.00
CA GLY A 198 -2.02 10.41 19.62
C GLY A 198 -0.97 10.64 18.54
N TRP A 199 -0.12 11.64 18.76
CA TRP A 199 1.22 11.62 18.21
C TRP A 199 1.86 10.30 18.67
N SER A 200 1.84 9.27 17.82
CA SER A 200 2.76 8.16 17.96
C SER A 200 3.96 8.50 17.09
N GLU A 201 5.14 8.39 17.66
CA GLU A 201 6.42 8.36 16.94
C GLU A 201 6.51 7.14 15.98
N CYS A 202 5.39 6.44 15.74
CA CYS A 202 5.17 5.36 14.80
C CYS A 202 4.25 5.79 13.63
N GLY A 203 4.53 6.92 12.98
CA GLY A 203 4.17 7.15 11.57
C GLY A 203 2.70 7.33 11.16
N GLY A 204 1.72 7.34 12.08
CA GLY A 204 0.31 7.58 11.77
C GLY A 204 -0.12 9.03 12.03
N GLY A 205 -0.05 9.90 11.02
CA GLY A 205 -0.53 11.29 11.15
C GLY A 205 -2.06 11.42 11.05
N VAL A 206 -2.62 12.55 11.49
CA VAL A 206 -4.04 12.89 11.27
C VAL A 206 -4.33 12.90 9.76
N HIS A 207 -5.37 12.18 9.33
CA HIS A 207 -5.78 12.13 7.94
C HIS A 207 -6.19 13.51 7.39
N SER A 208 -5.93 13.73 6.10
CA SER A 208 -6.15 15.03 5.44
C SER A 208 -7.61 15.44 5.40
N GLU A 209 -8.56 14.50 5.32
CA GLU A 209 -9.99 14.79 5.34
C GLU A 209 -10.42 15.43 6.67
N LYS A 210 -9.87 14.92 7.78
CA LYS A 210 -10.17 15.44 9.13
C LYS A 210 -9.62 16.84 9.31
N LEU A 211 -8.43 17.12 8.77
CA LEU A 211 -7.85 18.45 8.75
C LEU A 211 -8.68 19.42 7.90
N ALA A 212 -9.10 19.00 6.70
CA ALA A 212 -9.92 19.83 5.80
C ALA A 212 -11.28 20.18 6.41
N ILE A 213 -11.99 19.20 7.00
CA ILE A 213 -13.28 19.45 7.69
C ILE A 213 -13.08 20.39 8.88
N ALA A 214 -12.06 20.15 9.72
CA ALA A 214 -11.75 21.01 10.85
C ALA A 214 -11.39 22.43 10.42
N TYR A 215 -10.70 22.59 9.30
CA TYR A 215 -10.41 23.90 8.71
C TYR A 215 -11.69 24.62 8.28
N ALA A 216 -12.61 23.93 7.60
CA ALA A 216 -13.90 24.49 7.21
C ALA A 216 -14.70 25.05 8.40
N LEU A 217 -14.67 24.33 9.52
CA LEU A 217 -15.30 24.73 10.77
C LEU A 217 -14.58 25.91 11.43
N CYS A 218 -13.25 25.90 11.41
CA CYS A 218 -12.41 26.99 11.91
C CYS A 218 -12.69 28.31 11.18
N GLU A 219 -12.88 28.26 9.88
CA GLU A 219 -13.17 29.42 9.03
C GLU A 219 -14.66 29.76 8.97
N LYS A 220 -15.52 29.01 9.69
CA LYS A 220 -16.98 29.19 9.70
C LYS A 220 -17.58 29.23 8.29
N SER A 221 -16.97 28.51 7.34
CA SER A 221 -17.49 28.38 5.97
C SER A 221 -18.95 27.97 6.02
N ARG A 222 -19.80 28.43 5.09
CA ARG A 222 -21.23 28.02 5.01
C ARG A 222 -21.39 26.58 4.51
N GLU A 223 -20.49 26.14 3.65
CA GLU A 223 -20.48 24.81 3.07
C GLU A 223 -19.19 24.07 3.43
N ILE A 224 -19.28 22.75 3.62
CA ILE A 224 -18.13 21.88 3.82
C ILE A 224 -18.11 20.91 2.66
N SER A 225 -17.37 21.25 1.61
CA SER A 225 -17.22 20.43 0.40
C SER A 225 -15.74 20.22 0.13
N LEU A 226 -15.31 18.97 0.03
CA LEU A 226 -13.92 18.61 -0.21
C LEU A 226 -13.76 17.55 -1.29
N VAL A 227 -12.61 17.57 -1.95
CA VAL A 227 -12.22 16.62 -2.99
C VAL A 227 -10.96 15.90 -2.55
N ASN A 228 -11.01 14.57 -2.59
CA ASN A 228 -9.89 13.69 -2.29
C ASN A 228 -9.32 13.11 -3.58
N ASN A 229 -8.00 13.01 -3.65
CA ASN A 229 -7.30 12.33 -4.75
C ASN A 229 -7.21 10.79 -4.55
N LEU A 230 -7.69 10.25 -3.42
CA LEU A 230 -7.76 8.83 -3.11
C LEU A 230 -9.16 8.46 -2.61
N ARG A 231 -9.53 7.17 -2.71
CA ARG A 231 -10.76 6.62 -2.11
C ARG A 231 -10.74 6.86 -0.60
N MET A 232 -11.86 7.32 -0.05
CA MET A 232 -11.96 7.59 1.37
C MET A 232 -11.92 6.29 2.18
N CYS A 233 -11.15 6.25 3.27
CA CYS A 233 -11.08 5.07 4.12
C CYS A 233 -12.27 4.98 5.09
N GLY A 234 -12.51 3.79 5.66
CA GLY A 234 -13.64 3.56 6.57
C GLY A 234 -13.58 4.40 7.85
N ASP A 235 -12.39 4.71 8.34
CA ASP A 235 -12.19 5.58 9.51
C ASP A 235 -12.58 7.04 9.22
N CYS A 236 -12.15 7.59 8.07
CA CYS A 236 -12.59 8.91 7.60
C CYS A 236 -14.09 8.96 7.33
N HIS A 237 -14.65 7.90 6.74
CA HIS A 237 -16.09 7.78 6.50
C HIS A 237 -16.89 7.84 7.81
N THR A 238 -16.50 7.03 8.80
CA THR A 238 -17.13 6.99 10.11
C THR A 238 -17.01 8.32 10.85
N SER A 239 -15.81 8.92 10.81
CA SER A 239 -15.58 10.26 11.38
C SER A 239 -16.45 11.33 10.73
N ALA A 240 -16.57 11.37 9.40
CA ALA A 240 -17.38 12.37 8.71
C ALA A 240 -18.88 12.24 9.08
N LYS A 241 -19.39 11.00 9.20
CA LYS A 241 -20.74 10.74 9.74
C LYS A 241 -20.89 11.38 11.13
N MET A 242 -20.03 11.03 12.07
CA MET A 242 -20.10 11.52 13.45
C MET A 242 -19.97 13.04 13.54
N ILE A 243 -19.03 13.63 12.81
CA ILE A 243 -18.88 15.08 12.75
C ILE A 243 -20.17 15.73 12.24
N SER A 244 -20.78 15.24 11.16
CA SER A 244 -22.04 15.79 10.64
C SER A 244 -23.18 15.76 11.66
N SER A 245 -23.25 14.72 12.50
CA SER A 245 -24.23 14.59 13.59
C SER A 245 -23.98 15.60 14.70
N VAL A 246 -22.72 15.76 15.09
CA VAL A 246 -22.30 16.60 16.22
C VAL A 246 -22.35 18.09 15.88
N VAL A 247 -21.86 18.48 14.71
CA VAL A 247 -21.86 19.89 14.30
C VAL A 247 -23.17 20.33 13.68
N LYS A 248 -24.08 19.39 13.37
CA LYS A 248 -25.36 19.63 12.68
C LYS A 248 -25.20 20.37 11.35
N ARG A 249 -24.22 19.91 10.56
CA ARG A 249 -23.91 20.48 9.24
C ARG A 249 -23.68 19.39 8.22
N LYS A 250 -24.15 19.64 7.00
CA LYS A 250 -23.91 18.78 5.84
C LYS A 250 -22.44 18.87 5.42
N ILE A 251 -21.83 17.72 5.18
CA ILE A 251 -20.46 17.58 4.69
C ILE A 251 -20.52 16.82 3.37
N THR A 252 -19.86 17.31 2.34
CA THR A 252 -19.77 16.64 1.04
C THR A 252 -18.32 16.29 0.75
N VAL A 253 -18.06 15.03 0.40
CA VAL A 253 -16.72 14.52 0.07
C VAL A 253 -16.78 13.82 -1.27
N ARG A 254 -16.06 14.33 -2.28
CA ARG A 254 -15.82 13.61 -3.53
C ARG A 254 -14.51 12.85 -3.42
N ASP A 255 -14.54 11.54 -3.53
CA ASP A 255 -13.33 10.73 -3.67
C ASP A 255 -13.18 10.17 -5.09
N THR A 256 -12.22 9.27 -5.31
CA THR A 256 -11.96 8.69 -6.64
C THR A 256 -13.04 7.73 -7.12
N GLN A 257 -13.97 7.30 -6.25
CA GLN A 257 -15.00 6.33 -6.57
C GLN A 257 -16.39 6.96 -6.64
N ARG A 258 -16.70 7.90 -5.74
CA ARG A 258 -18.05 8.47 -5.61
C ARG A 258 -18.09 9.79 -4.84
N LEU A 259 -19.30 10.37 -4.81
CA LEU A 259 -19.64 11.49 -3.96
C LEU A 259 -20.35 11.00 -2.70
N HIS A 260 -19.83 11.35 -1.54
CA HIS A 260 -20.42 11.09 -0.24
C HIS A 260 -21.07 12.37 0.30
N GLY A 261 -22.33 12.30 0.69
CA GLY A 261 -23.03 13.33 1.44
C GLY A 261 -23.29 12.85 2.86
N PHE A 262 -22.68 13.50 3.84
CA PHE A 262 -22.87 13.21 5.26
C PHE A 262 -23.82 14.23 5.88
N GLU A 263 -24.88 13.73 6.49
CA GLU A 263 -25.87 14.56 7.16
C GLU A 263 -26.45 13.79 8.35
N ASN A 264 -26.44 14.42 9.53
CA ASN A 264 -27.00 13.85 10.77
C ASN A 264 -26.51 12.44 11.11
N GLY A 265 -25.26 12.11 10.83
CA GLY A 265 -24.70 10.79 11.14
C GLY A 265 -24.92 9.74 10.06
N VAL A 266 -25.54 10.08 8.94
CA VAL A 266 -25.82 9.16 7.82
C VAL A 266 -25.03 9.59 6.59
N CYS A 267 -24.54 8.62 5.82
CA CYS A 267 -23.90 8.86 4.53
C CYS A 267 -24.83 8.44 3.39
N SER A 268 -24.84 9.21 2.31
CA SER A 268 -25.59 8.91 1.07
C SER A 268 -25.17 7.59 0.38
N CYS A 269 -24.03 7.00 0.73
CA CYS A 269 -23.56 5.75 0.14
C CYS A 269 -24.06 4.49 0.86
N ALA A 270 -24.91 4.63 1.89
CA ALA A 270 -25.45 3.52 2.68
C ALA A 270 -24.36 2.56 3.21
N ASP A 271 -23.22 3.12 3.63
CA ASP A 271 -22.10 2.35 4.21
C ASP A 271 -21.44 1.35 3.23
N THR A 272 -21.55 1.59 1.91
CA THR A 272 -20.91 0.80 0.85
C THR A 272 -19.61 1.44 0.30
N TRP A 273 -18.91 2.21 1.16
CA TRP A 273 -17.74 3.03 0.82
C TRP A 273 -16.62 2.24 0.15
#